data_AF-A0A7Y6NLR0-F1
#
_entry.id   AF-A0A7Y6NLR0-F1
#
_cell.length_a   1.000
_cell.length_b   1.000
_cell.length_c   1.000
_cell.angle_alpha   90.00
_cell.angle_beta   90.00
_cell.angle_gamma   90.00
#
_symmetry.space_group_name_H-M   'P 1'
#
loop_
_entity.id
_entity.type
_entity.pdbx_description
1 polymer ?
#
loop_
_entity_poly.entity_id
_entity_poly.type
_entity_poly.pdbx_seq_one_letter_code
_entity_poly.pdbx_strand_id
1 'polypeptide(L)'
;MSTSVVEERSLIRLVRCNAPAWGSAAYEVRGFALAGATRLRPTMKWLRESLPGDTAFVLINAPGGLLAEDVGEIAECAADAGIVDKLAVAVTEPGARSASLFEAFERHRVSVVLDRVGPQTRFGDLGRHPLQGIRLEPDFLCGCEGDPALASVLDGIVCVARNLGLVTIATGVPAPLAEHFLPEVGIDYVAVR
;
A
#
# COMPACT_ATOMS: atom_id res chain seq x y z
N MET A 1 -34.82 4.65 9.42
CA MET A 1 -34.10 5.60 8.54
C MET A 1 -32.66 5.16 8.52
N SER A 2 -32.22 4.54 7.43
CA SER A 2 -30.85 4.04 7.28
C SER A 2 -30.01 5.19 6.73
N THR A 3 -29.16 5.78 7.56
CA THR A 3 -28.13 6.74 7.13
C THR A 3 -27.12 5.96 6.30
N SER A 4 -27.33 5.91 4.99
CA SER A 4 -26.30 5.51 4.05
C SER A 4 -25.19 6.56 4.12
N VAL A 5 -24.18 6.29 4.95
CA VAL A 5 -22.91 6.99 4.88
C VAL A 5 -22.41 6.74 3.46
N VAL A 6 -22.48 7.77 2.62
CA VAL A 6 -21.84 7.73 1.31
C VAL A 6 -20.35 7.66 1.61
N GLU A 7 -19.75 6.48 1.45
CA GLU A 7 -18.30 6.32 1.50
C GLU A 7 -17.72 7.20 0.39
N GLU A 8 -17.14 8.35 0.77
CA GLU A 8 -16.52 9.27 -0.16
C GLU A 8 -15.25 8.63 -0.70
N ARG A 9 -15.35 8.08 -1.92
CA ARG A 9 -14.23 7.46 -2.63
C ARG A 9 -13.31 8.56 -3.12
N SER A 10 -12.03 8.47 -2.75
CA SER A 10 -11.03 9.43 -3.19
C SER A 10 -9.76 8.73 -3.65
N LEU A 11 -9.14 9.30 -4.68
CA LEU A 11 -7.78 8.97 -5.11
C LEU A 11 -6.84 10.00 -4.50
N ILE A 12 -5.89 9.54 -3.72
CA ILE A 12 -4.82 10.38 -3.19
C ILE A 12 -3.56 10.12 -3.99
N ARG A 13 -2.95 11.18 -4.48
CA ARG A 13 -1.70 11.07 -5.22
C ARG A 13 -0.57 10.74 -4.26
N LEU A 14 0.16 9.67 -4.60
CA LEU A 14 1.45 9.35 -4.00
C LEU A 14 2.53 10.05 -4.83
N VAL A 15 3.15 11.06 -4.24
CA VAL A 15 4.27 11.77 -4.84
C VAL A 15 5.52 10.95 -4.60
N ARG A 16 6.28 10.77 -5.67
CA ARG A 16 7.56 10.06 -5.65
C ARG A 16 8.65 10.99 -5.14
N CYS A 17 9.41 10.51 -4.17
CA CYS A 17 10.49 11.25 -3.52
C CYS A 17 11.87 10.71 -3.92
N ASN A 18 12.02 9.38 -4.08
CA ASN A 18 13.30 8.72 -4.38
C ASN A 18 13.27 7.82 -5.64
N ALA A 19 14.43 7.23 -5.99
CA ALA A 19 14.78 6.57 -7.26
C ALA A 19 13.87 5.36 -7.68
N PRO A 20 13.96 4.82 -8.92
CA PRO A 20 12.84 4.24 -9.64
C PRO A 20 12.63 2.75 -9.35
N ALA A 21 11.71 2.40 -8.46
CA ALA A 21 11.18 1.04 -8.41
C ALA A 21 9.87 0.92 -9.19
N TRP A 22 8.91 1.83 -8.94
CA TRP A 22 7.50 1.62 -9.30
C TRP A 22 6.88 2.73 -10.18
N GLY A 23 7.69 3.55 -10.86
CA GLY A 23 7.20 4.60 -11.78
C GLY A 23 6.83 5.92 -11.08
N SER A 24 6.42 6.93 -11.87
CA SER A 24 6.28 8.33 -11.39
C SER A 24 4.88 8.75 -10.93
N ALA A 25 3.82 8.05 -11.36
CA ALA A 25 2.44 8.38 -11.00
C ALA A 25 1.82 7.23 -10.22
N ALA A 26 1.54 7.45 -8.95
CA ALA A 26 1.00 6.44 -8.05
C ALA A 26 -0.15 7.01 -7.23
N TYR A 27 -1.11 6.16 -6.87
CA TYR A 27 -2.31 6.59 -6.16
C TYR A 27 -2.67 5.62 -5.04
N GLU A 28 -3.14 6.14 -3.91
CA GLU A 28 -3.81 5.38 -2.86
C GLU A 28 -5.32 5.61 -2.97
N VAL A 29 -6.09 4.54 -2.84
CA VAL A 29 -7.56 4.61 -2.78
C VAL A 29 -8.00 4.70 -1.33
N ARG A 30 -8.78 5.73 -0.99
CA ARG A 30 -9.39 5.89 0.35
C ARG A 30 -10.91 5.81 0.31
N GLY A 31 -11.48 5.52 1.47
CA GLY A 31 -12.92 5.35 1.64
C GLY A 31 -13.42 4.09 0.94
N PHE A 32 -12.57 3.05 0.89
CA PHE A 32 -12.90 1.80 0.22
C PHE A 32 -12.65 0.59 1.11
N ALA A 33 -13.69 -0.19 1.39
CA ALA A 33 -13.58 -1.52 1.95
C ALA A 33 -13.91 -2.55 0.85
N LEU A 34 -12.96 -3.42 0.52
CA LEU A 34 -13.14 -4.55 -0.40
C LEU A 34 -14.04 -5.61 0.28
N ALA A 35 -15.33 -5.33 0.42
CA ALA A 35 -16.28 -6.28 1.00
C ALA A 35 -17.02 -7.03 -0.12
N GLY A 36 -16.48 -8.20 -0.48
CA GLY A 36 -17.09 -9.20 -1.35
C GLY A 36 -17.20 -8.85 -2.85
N ALA A 37 -17.37 -9.90 -3.64
CA ALA A 37 -17.62 -9.95 -5.08
C ALA A 37 -18.37 -8.76 -5.69
N THR A 38 -19.54 -8.47 -5.13
CA THR A 38 -20.51 -7.55 -5.71
C THR A 38 -20.04 -6.09 -5.66
N ARG A 39 -19.09 -5.77 -4.78
CA ARG A 39 -18.50 -4.43 -4.68
C ARG A 39 -17.17 -4.33 -5.42
N LEU A 40 -16.46 -5.44 -5.65
CA LEU A 40 -15.15 -5.45 -6.31
C LEU A 40 -15.22 -4.97 -7.75
N ARG A 41 -16.09 -5.58 -8.57
CA ARG A 41 -16.15 -5.30 -10.01
C ARG A 41 -16.54 -3.85 -10.34
N PRO A 42 -17.61 -3.25 -9.75
CA PRO A 42 -17.91 -1.83 -9.97
C PRO A 42 -16.76 -0.90 -9.53
N THR A 43 -15.99 -1.32 -8.54
CA THR A 43 -14.88 -0.54 -8.01
C THR A 43 -13.68 -0.57 -8.93
N MET A 44 -13.29 -1.73 -9.43
CA MET A 44 -12.18 -1.82 -10.39
C MET A 44 -12.50 -1.05 -11.67
N LYS A 45 -13.76 -1.07 -12.11
CA LYS A 45 -14.23 -0.21 -13.20
C LYS A 45 -14.09 1.28 -12.88
N TRP A 46 -14.59 1.72 -11.72
CA TRP A 46 -14.44 3.11 -11.28
C TRP A 46 -12.96 3.53 -11.19
N LEU A 47 -12.08 2.68 -10.66
CA LEU A 47 -10.65 2.93 -10.61
C LEU A 47 -10.09 3.12 -12.02
N ARG A 48 -10.39 2.21 -12.95
CA ARG A 48 -9.93 2.34 -14.34
C ARG A 48 -10.34 3.67 -14.98
N GLU A 49 -11.57 4.12 -14.72
CA GLU A 49 -12.12 5.37 -15.26
C GLU A 49 -11.53 6.61 -14.59
N SER A 50 -11.14 6.50 -13.31
CA SER A 50 -10.64 7.62 -12.50
C SER A 50 -9.12 7.78 -12.54
N LEU A 51 -8.39 6.72 -12.88
CA LEU A 51 -6.93 6.73 -12.92
C LEU A 51 -6.40 7.43 -14.17
N PRO A 52 -5.42 8.35 -14.03
CA PRO A 52 -4.69 8.89 -15.17
C PRO A 52 -4.00 7.81 -16.00
N GLY A 53 -3.86 8.04 -17.31
CA GLY A 53 -3.31 7.05 -18.24
C GLY A 53 -1.87 6.62 -17.93
N ASP A 54 -1.08 7.53 -17.38
CA ASP A 54 0.31 7.35 -16.95
C ASP A 54 0.47 6.75 -15.54
N THR A 55 -0.64 6.37 -14.88
CA THR A 55 -0.59 5.69 -13.58
C THR A 55 0.27 4.43 -13.68
N ALA A 56 1.30 4.37 -12.85
CA ALA A 56 2.19 3.24 -12.71
C ALA A 56 1.61 2.18 -11.77
N PHE A 57 1.11 2.59 -10.59
CA PHE A 57 0.37 1.69 -9.71
C PHE A 57 -0.74 2.40 -8.92
N VAL A 58 -1.70 1.60 -8.45
CA VAL A 58 -2.77 2.00 -7.54
C VAL A 58 -2.74 1.07 -6.32
N LEU A 59 -2.65 1.65 -5.14
CA LEU A 59 -2.63 0.96 -3.85
C LEU A 59 -4.05 0.96 -3.25
N ILE A 60 -4.54 -0.23 -2.91
CA ILE A 60 -5.80 -0.41 -2.19
C ILE A 60 -5.57 -1.16 -0.88
N ASN A 61 -6.42 -0.91 0.11
CA ASN A 61 -6.38 -1.64 1.36
C ASN A 61 -7.06 -3.00 1.19
N ALA A 62 -6.39 -4.06 1.59
CA ALA A 62 -7.02 -5.37 1.75
C ALA A 62 -8.18 -5.28 2.77
N PRO A 63 -9.24 -6.06 2.57
CA PRO A 63 -10.19 -6.30 3.65
C PRO A 63 -9.51 -7.08 4.77
N GLY A 64 -9.96 -6.85 6.01
CA GLY A 64 -9.51 -7.66 7.14
C GLY A 64 -9.87 -9.14 6.92
N GLY A 65 -8.94 -10.04 7.18
CA GLY A 65 -9.17 -11.49 7.03
C GLY A 65 -9.11 -12.02 5.61
N LEU A 66 -8.49 -11.28 4.67
CA LEU A 66 -8.27 -11.68 3.28
C LEU A 66 -7.74 -13.12 3.16
N LEU A 67 -8.42 -13.94 2.36
CA LEU A 67 -8.06 -15.31 2.02
C LEU A 67 -7.45 -15.39 0.62
N ALA A 68 -6.84 -16.53 0.30
CA ALA A 68 -6.24 -16.78 -1.02
C ALA A 68 -7.28 -16.72 -2.16
N GLU A 69 -8.51 -17.16 -1.92
CA GLU A 69 -9.62 -17.10 -2.88
C GLU A 69 -10.06 -15.66 -3.19
N ASP A 70 -10.03 -14.78 -2.18
CA ASP A 70 -10.35 -13.36 -2.36
C ASP A 70 -9.32 -12.67 -3.28
N VAL A 71 -8.05 -13.08 -3.23
CA VAL A 71 -7.00 -12.55 -4.12
C VAL A 71 -7.31 -12.88 -5.58
N GLY A 72 -7.79 -14.11 -5.85
CA GLY A 72 -8.20 -14.51 -7.19
C GLY A 72 -9.37 -13.65 -7.71
N GLU A 73 -10.34 -13.38 -6.85
CA GLU A 73 -11.49 -12.54 -7.21
C GLU A 73 -11.10 -11.07 -7.46
N ILE A 74 -10.23 -10.51 -6.61
CA ILE A 74 -9.65 -9.18 -6.79
C ILE A 74 -8.93 -9.11 -8.15
N ALA A 75 -8.11 -10.11 -8.46
CA ALA A 75 -7.34 -10.17 -9.69
C ALA A 75 -8.23 -10.29 -10.93
N GLU A 76 -9.27 -11.13 -10.88
CA GLU A 76 -10.25 -11.26 -11.98
C GLU A 76 -10.96 -9.94 -12.23
N CYS A 77 -11.47 -9.28 -11.18
CA CYS A 77 -12.14 -7.99 -11.31
C CYS A 77 -11.20 -6.90 -11.84
N ALA A 78 -9.93 -6.91 -11.40
CA ALA A 78 -8.91 -5.96 -11.87
C ALA A 78 -8.49 -6.24 -13.32
N ALA A 79 -8.44 -7.50 -13.73
CA ALA A 79 -8.13 -7.91 -15.10
C ALA A 79 -9.25 -7.50 -16.06
N ASP A 80 -10.51 -7.71 -15.68
CA ASP A 80 -11.68 -7.28 -16.46
C ASP A 80 -11.75 -5.75 -16.62
N ALA A 81 -11.23 -5.01 -15.65
CA ALA A 81 -11.09 -3.56 -15.73
C ALA A 81 -9.79 -3.09 -16.43
N GLY A 82 -8.88 -4.00 -16.77
CA GLY A 82 -7.60 -3.69 -17.42
C GLY A 82 -6.61 -2.96 -16.52
N ILE A 83 -6.62 -3.20 -15.21
CA ILE A 83 -5.73 -2.56 -14.22
C ILE A 83 -4.94 -3.54 -13.35
N VAL A 84 -5.02 -4.86 -13.59
CA VAL A 84 -4.36 -5.87 -12.74
C VAL A 84 -2.86 -5.64 -12.60
N ASP A 85 -2.15 -5.31 -13.68
CA ASP A 85 -0.70 -5.04 -13.66
C ASP A 85 -0.33 -3.74 -12.94
N LYS A 86 -1.31 -2.89 -12.64
CA LYS A 86 -1.14 -1.64 -11.87
C LYS A 86 -1.58 -1.81 -10.42
N LEU A 87 -2.19 -2.95 -10.06
CA LEU A 87 -2.81 -3.12 -8.77
C LEU A 87 -1.79 -3.54 -7.71
N ALA A 88 -1.72 -2.77 -6.63
CA ALA A 88 -1.05 -3.13 -5.40
C ALA A 88 -2.07 -3.23 -4.25
N VAL A 89 -1.94 -4.25 -3.41
CA VAL A 89 -2.82 -4.47 -2.26
C VAL A 89 -2.00 -4.38 -0.97
N ALA A 90 -2.40 -3.46 -0.09
CA ALA A 90 -1.83 -3.31 1.24
C ALA A 90 -2.47 -4.31 2.21
N VAL A 91 -1.69 -5.23 2.75
CA VAL A 91 -2.13 -6.24 3.72
C VAL A 91 -1.50 -5.94 5.08
N THR A 92 -2.32 -5.81 6.13
CA THR A 92 -1.78 -5.83 7.50
C THR A 92 -1.19 -7.21 7.79
N GLU A 93 -0.07 -7.27 8.52
CA GLU A 93 0.60 -8.47 9.06
C GLU A 93 -0.16 -9.77 8.73
N PRO A 94 0.34 -10.57 7.79
CA PRO A 94 -0.23 -11.87 7.62
C PRO A 94 0.11 -12.60 8.92
N GLY A 95 -0.88 -12.98 9.72
CA GLY A 95 -0.64 -13.92 10.81
C GLY A 95 0.07 -15.17 10.28
N ALA A 96 0.32 -16.17 11.13
CA ALA A 96 0.99 -17.44 10.78
C ALA A 96 0.29 -18.32 9.69
N ARG A 97 -0.55 -17.74 8.82
CA ARG A 97 -1.33 -18.32 7.72
C ARG A 97 -0.97 -17.69 6.37
N SER A 98 0.32 -17.43 6.11
CA SER A 98 0.72 -16.47 5.07
C SER A 98 1.17 -17.05 3.73
N ALA A 99 1.62 -18.31 3.66
CA ALA A 99 2.20 -18.85 2.42
C ALA A 99 1.20 -18.91 1.26
N SER A 100 0.02 -19.52 1.48
CA SER A 100 -1.00 -19.67 0.44
C SER A 100 -1.57 -18.33 -0.04
N LEU A 101 -1.63 -17.33 0.83
CA LEU A 101 -2.05 -15.98 0.47
C LEU A 101 -1.03 -15.32 -0.46
N PHE A 102 0.25 -15.37 -0.12
CA PHE A 102 1.31 -14.82 -0.96
C PHE A 102 1.48 -15.58 -2.28
N GLU A 103 1.35 -16.91 -2.26
CA GLU A 103 1.30 -17.72 -3.49
C GLU A 103 0.12 -17.31 -4.38
N ALA A 104 -1.02 -16.91 -3.81
CA ALA A 104 -2.14 -16.38 -4.58
C ALA A 104 -1.78 -15.04 -5.22
N PHE A 105 -1.17 -14.11 -4.48
CA PHE A 105 -0.69 -12.84 -5.05
C PHE A 105 0.29 -13.06 -6.21
N GLU A 106 1.28 -13.94 -6.06
CA GLU A 106 2.21 -14.30 -7.13
C GLU A 106 1.51 -14.92 -8.33
N ARG A 107 0.65 -15.93 -8.09
CA ARG A 107 -0.10 -16.64 -9.15
C ARG A 107 -0.92 -15.67 -9.99
N HIS A 108 -1.52 -14.68 -9.35
CA HIS A 108 -2.39 -13.69 -9.99
C HIS A 108 -1.66 -12.42 -10.42
N ARG A 109 -0.34 -12.32 -10.20
CA ARG A 109 0.50 -11.16 -10.52
C ARG A 109 -0.01 -9.84 -9.91
N VAL A 110 -0.65 -9.92 -8.75
CA VAL A 110 -1.08 -8.74 -8.00
C VAL A 110 0.04 -8.36 -7.04
N SER A 111 0.47 -7.10 -7.09
CA SER A 111 1.53 -6.64 -6.19
C SER A 111 1.00 -6.55 -4.76
N VAL A 112 1.84 -6.86 -3.79
CA VAL A 112 1.50 -6.86 -2.37
C VAL A 112 2.45 -5.97 -1.57
N VAL A 113 1.85 -5.15 -0.72
CA VAL A 113 2.52 -4.22 0.19
C VAL A 113 2.20 -4.62 1.61
N LEU A 114 3.21 -4.76 2.47
CA LEU A 114 2.96 -4.98 3.90
C LEU A 114 2.55 -3.66 4.56
N ASP A 115 1.40 -3.64 5.19
CA ASP A 115 0.81 -2.46 5.80
C ASP A 115 1.16 -2.32 7.29
N ARG A 116 1.14 -1.07 7.78
CA ARG A 116 1.42 -0.68 9.16
C ARG A 116 2.79 -1.15 9.66
N VAL A 117 3.81 -0.98 8.83
CA VAL A 117 5.19 -1.24 9.25
C VAL A 117 5.68 -0.13 10.19
N GLY A 118 6.24 -0.52 11.33
CA GLY A 118 6.67 0.37 12.40
C GLY A 118 7.55 -0.34 13.43
N PRO A 119 7.71 0.22 14.64
CA PRO A 119 8.65 -0.27 15.65
C PRO A 119 8.39 -1.70 16.13
N GLN A 120 7.14 -2.17 16.02
CA GLN A 120 6.73 -3.51 16.45
C GLN A 120 6.84 -4.56 15.33
N THR A 121 7.18 -4.16 14.10
CA THR A 121 7.25 -5.07 12.96
C THR A 121 8.44 -6.03 13.08
N ARG A 122 8.18 -7.30 12.79
CA ARG A 122 9.21 -8.35 12.76
C ARG A 122 9.88 -8.41 11.38
N PHE A 123 11.02 -7.73 11.21
CA PHE A 123 11.75 -7.67 9.92
C PHE A 123 12.22 -9.03 9.39
N GLY A 124 12.39 -10.03 10.25
CA GLY A 124 12.81 -11.38 9.85
C GLY A 124 11.86 -12.08 8.86
N ASP A 125 10.62 -11.61 8.74
CA ASP A 125 9.62 -12.18 7.83
C ASP A 125 9.54 -11.45 6.47
N LEU A 126 10.13 -10.25 6.34
CA LEU A 126 10.08 -9.49 5.09
C LEU A 126 10.76 -10.21 3.92
N GLY A 127 11.88 -10.89 4.17
CA GLY A 127 12.61 -11.64 3.15
C GLY A 127 12.00 -13.01 2.80
N ARG A 128 10.94 -13.42 3.49
CA ARG A 128 10.28 -14.73 3.27
C ARG A 128 9.12 -14.67 2.29
N HIS A 129 8.69 -13.46 1.95
CA HIS A 129 7.50 -13.22 1.17
C HIS A 129 7.82 -12.35 -0.05
N PRO A 130 7.12 -12.56 -1.16
CA PRO A 130 7.30 -11.81 -2.40
C PRO A 130 6.63 -10.45 -2.29
N LEU A 131 7.03 -9.66 -1.30
CA LEU A 131 6.59 -8.29 -1.12
C LEU A 131 7.25 -7.41 -2.16
N GLN A 132 6.53 -6.37 -2.61
CA GLN A 132 7.12 -5.33 -3.44
C GLN A 132 7.27 -3.99 -2.71
N GLY A 133 6.63 -3.86 -1.54
CA GLY A 133 6.79 -2.68 -0.72
C GLY A 133 6.29 -2.85 0.71
N ILE A 134 6.52 -1.81 1.50
CA ILE A 134 6.02 -1.62 2.83
C ILE A 134 5.33 -0.26 2.92
N ARG A 135 4.18 -0.20 3.60
CA ARG A 135 3.51 1.04 3.98
C ARG A 135 3.70 1.26 5.47
N LEU A 136 4.25 2.42 5.81
CA LEU A 136 4.62 2.77 7.17
C LEU A 136 3.41 3.22 7.99
N GLU A 137 3.43 2.89 9.28
CA GLU A 137 2.40 3.28 10.22
C GLU A 137 2.41 4.82 10.43
N PRO A 138 1.29 5.54 10.21
CA PRO A 138 1.27 7.00 10.27
C PRO A 138 1.63 7.55 11.65
N ASP A 139 1.14 6.93 12.73
CA ASP A 139 1.37 7.37 14.11
C ASP A 139 2.86 7.27 14.48
N PHE A 140 3.55 6.23 14.00
CA PHE A 140 4.99 6.09 14.15
C PHE A 140 5.75 7.21 13.42
N LEU A 141 5.37 7.51 12.17
CA LEU A 141 6.01 8.56 11.38
C LEU A 141 5.86 9.93 12.03
N CYS A 142 4.67 10.26 12.55
CA CYS A 142 4.42 11.51 13.26
C CYS A 142 5.29 11.66 14.52
N GLY A 143 5.74 10.56 15.13
CA GLY A 143 6.65 10.59 16.28
C GLY A 143 8.12 10.84 15.92
N CYS A 144 8.54 10.61 14.66
CA CYS A 144 9.95 10.61 14.28
C CYS A 144 10.59 12.01 14.23
N GLU A 145 9.84 13.07 13.89
CA GLU A 145 10.38 14.43 13.75
C GLU A 145 10.91 15.00 15.08
N GLY A 146 10.38 14.53 16.22
CA GLY A 146 10.75 15.00 17.55
C GLY A 146 11.51 13.99 18.43
N ASP A 147 11.70 12.76 17.96
CA ASP A 147 12.30 11.68 18.73
C ASP A 147 13.45 11.01 17.96
N PRO A 148 14.72 11.27 18.33
CA PRO A 148 15.88 10.69 17.67
C PRO A 148 15.93 9.15 17.70
N ALA A 149 15.33 8.52 18.73
CA ALA A 149 15.29 7.07 18.81
C ALA A 149 14.32 6.50 17.76
N LEU A 150 13.15 7.13 17.59
CA LEU A 150 12.20 6.74 16.54
C LEU A 150 12.75 7.03 15.14
N ALA A 151 13.40 8.18 14.94
CA ALA A 151 14.08 8.49 13.68
C ALA A 151 15.14 7.42 13.33
N SER A 152 15.94 6.99 14.31
CA SER A 152 16.93 5.92 14.10
C SER A 152 16.28 4.57 13.73
N VAL A 153 15.11 4.27 14.29
CA VAL A 153 14.33 3.07 13.91
C VAL A 153 13.83 3.21 12.46
N LEU A 154 13.33 4.39 12.08
CA LEU A 154 12.88 4.66 10.72
C LEU A 154 14.02 4.49 9.70
N ASP A 155 15.20 5.04 9.99
CA ASP A 155 16.40 4.85 9.16
C ASP A 155 16.74 3.36 8.98
N GLY A 156 16.65 2.59 10.07
CA GLY A 156 16.81 1.13 10.04
C GLY A 156 15.80 0.45 9.13
N ILE A 157 14.53 0.83 9.21
CA ILE A 157 13.45 0.31 8.36
C ILE A 157 13.73 0.59 6.88
N VAL A 158 14.04 1.85 6.55
CA VAL A 158 14.33 2.26 5.16
C VAL A 158 15.56 1.52 4.62
N CYS A 159 16.59 1.35 5.44
CA CYS A 159 17.78 0.58 5.07
C CYS A 159 17.44 -0.89 4.75
N VAL A 160 16.65 -1.55 5.61
CA VAL A 160 16.22 -2.93 5.38
C VAL A 160 15.36 -3.04 4.12
N ALA A 161 14.37 -2.15 3.95
CA ALA A 161 13.51 -2.13 2.76
C ALA A 161 14.34 -1.99 1.48
N ARG A 162 15.27 -1.02 1.45
CA ARG A 162 16.17 -0.80 0.32
C ARG A 162 17.02 -2.04 0.00
N ASN A 163 17.60 -2.67 1.01
CA ASN A 163 18.43 -3.87 0.82
C ASN A 163 17.63 -5.09 0.30
N LEU A 164 16.33 -5.13 0.60
CA LEU A 164 15.40 -6.14 0.10
C LEU A 164 14.74 -5.75 -1.24
N GLY A 165 15.03 -4.56 -1.77
CA GLY A 165 14.40 -4.05 -2.99
C GLY A 165 12.92 -3.69 -2.81
N LEU A 166 12.48 -3.43 -1.58
CA LEU A 166 11.11 -3.06 -1.24
C LEU A 166 10.92 -1.55 -1.33
N VAL A 167 9.81 -1.14 -1.95
CA VAL A 167 9.36 0.26 -1.97
C VAL A 167 8.82 0.68 -0.61
N THR A 168 9.17 1.87 -0.16
CA THR A 168 8.65 2.48 1.06
C THR A 168 7.55 3.50 0.75
N ILE A 169 6.39 3.35 1.39
CA ILE A 169 5.22 4.21 1.18
C ILE A 169 4.79 4.82 2.52
N ALA A 170 4.63 6.14 2.56
CA ALA A 170 4.06 6.85 3.70
C ALA A 170 2.72 7.49 3.33
N THR A 171 1.66 7.19 4.08
CA THR A 171 0.36 7.82 3.88
C THR A 171 -0.22 8.30 5.19
N GLY A 172 -1.15 9.26 5.15
CA GLY A 172 -1.83 9.74 6.36
C GLY A 172 -0.98 10.59 7.30
N VAL A 173 0.14 11.12 6.81
CA VAL A 173 1.02 12.03 7.55
C VAL A 173 0.69 13.51 7.29
N PRO A 174 1.04 14.43 8.21
CA PRO A 174 0.93 15.88 7.98
C PRO A 174 1.80 16.36 6.81
N ALA A 175 1.37 17.43 6.13
CA ALA A 175 2.07 17.98 4.96
C ALA A 175 3.54 18.37 5.21
N PRO A 176 3.91 19.03 6.34
CA PRO A 176 5.32 19.36 6.59
C PRO A 176 6.22 18.11 6.64
N LEU A 177 5.74 17.06 7.31
CA LEU A 177 6.43 15.77 7.38
C LEU A 177 6.54 15.11 5.99
N ALA A 178 5.45 15.18 5.22
CA ALA A 178 5.35 14.59 3.90
C ALA A 178 6.30 15.23 2.87
N GLU A 179 6.45 16.54 2.93
CA GLU A 179 7.15 17.34 1.91
C GLU A 179 8.65 17.50 2.20
N HIS A 180 9.08 17.42 3.47
CA HIS A 180 10.45 17.73 3.87
C HIS A 180 11.15 16.53 4.53
N PHE A 181 10.62 16.06 5.66
CA PHE A 181 11.30 15.05 6.49
C PHE A 181 11.38 13.66 5.81
N LEU A 182 10.26 13.13 5.33
CA LEU A 182 10.22 11.77 4.77
C LEU A 182 11.05 11.60 3.48
N PRO A 183 11.07 12.57 2.55
CA PRO A 183 12.00 12.55 1.41
C PRO A 183 13.47 12.47 1.84
N GLU A 184 13.88 13.25 2.84
CA GLU A 184 15.27 13.29 3.36
C GLU A 184 15.70 11.96 3.98
N VAL A 185 14.79 11.30 4.70
CA VAL A 185 15.01 9.98 5.31
C VAL A 185 15.14 8.87 4.24
N GLY A 186 14.69 9.14 3.01
CA GLY A 186 14.82 8.19 1.90
C GLY A 186 13.55 7.40 1.61
N ILE A 187 12.37 7.90 2.00
CA ILE A 187 11.08 7.29 1.63
C ILE A 187 10.85 7.43 0.13
N ASP A 188 10.28 6.41 -0.52
CA ASP A 188 10.10 6.39 -1.97
C ASP A 188 8.83 7.12 -2.42
N TYR A 189 7.72 6.93 -1.72
CA TYR A 189 6.43 7.54 -2.02
C TYR A 189 5.76 8.12 -0.78
N VAL A 190 5.19 9.31 -0.94
CA VAL A 190 4.44 9.98 0.13
C VAL A 190 3.09 10.46 -0.39
N ALA A 191 2.02 10.20 0.36
CA ALA A 191 0.72 10.78 0.07
C ALA A 191 0.69 12.27 0.45
N VAL A 192 0.47 13.14 -0.54
CA VAL A 192 0.37 14.58 -0.33
C VAL A 192 -1.10 14.97 -0.48
N ARG A 193 -1.63 15.71 0.50
CA ARG A 193 -3.02 16.18 0.52
C ARG A 193 -3.13 17.61 0.03
#